data_AF-A0A349SAB5-F1
#
_entry.id   AF-A0A349SAB5-F1
#
_cell.length_a   1.000
_cell.length_b   1.000
_cell.length_c   1.000
_cell.angle_alpha   90.00
_cell.angle_beta   90.00
_cell.angle_gamma   90.00
#
_symmetry.space_group_name_H-M   'P 1'
#
loop_
_entity.id
_entity.type
_entity.pdbx_description
1 polymer ?
#
loop_
_entity_poly.entity_id
_entity_poly.type
_entity_poly.pdbx_seq_one_letter_code
_entity_poly.pdbx_strand_id
1 'polypeptide(L)'
;MAAEFDNSAALAQEASGFAASWTLYKRLLAYLKPQLPAVFTSILGFLIFAATTPLAAAWLGWTIDAIESKDLDWRVYSPLLCIAIAFIRGVGGFLGGYSIAHVANYLIHRMRGQIMEHTLDLPVRFFDRAEPGRLISKVTYDVNQITGAVTNAVTVVLREGLTVIGLLAALFYVDWQLSLAFLLIAPIVGKTVSIASRYFRRYSTQMQDSMGEVTQIIGESIRGHHVVRTFNAKGQVNEKFDAASERNRTQNMKMAGTELISTPVIQLLVSSAIAVLIWFLMAPEFMRDRSPGDFVTFLTMAASLAKPIRQLSQINSVIQRGLSAASSIFSLLDEPGEVDCGEKTLPRAIEHIEFDNVRFAYAPASENRPGEIQDTSESAVDGVSFNVEAGQTIALVGKSGSGKTTLVSLLPRFYDCTEGEIRINGSALTDYSLQSLRHQIAVVSQKVVLFS
;
A
#
# COMPACT_ATOMS: atom_id res chain seq x y z
N MET A 1 -25.23 3.87 -29.48
CA MET A 1 -25.87 4.60 -28.37
C MET A 1 -25.72 3.95 -26.99
N ALA A 2 -26.29 2.77 -26.67
CA ALA A 2 -26.10 2.16 -25.33
C ALA A 2 -24.66 1.66 -25.06
N ALA A 3 -23.94 1.22 -26.09
CA ALA A 3 -22.54 0.80 -25.98
C ALA A 3 -21.51 1.95 -25.93
N GLU A 4 -21.92 3.18 -26.29
CA GLU A 4 -21.05 4.37 -26.22
C GLU A 4 -21.09 5.04 -24.85
N PHE A 5 -22.21 4.92 -24.13
CA PHE A 5 -22.36 5.44 -22.76
C PHE A 5 -21.62 4.59 -21.71
N ASP A 6 -21.47 3.29 -21.93
CA ASP A 6 -20.71 2.40 -21.04
C ASP A 6 -19.18 2.63 -21.16
N ASN A 7 -18.73 2.98 -22.37
CA ASN A 7 -17.31 3.27 -22.64
C ASN A 7 -16.89 4.64 -22.08
N SER A 8 -17.78 5.65 -22.11
CA SER A 8 -17.49 6.97 -21.53
C SER A 8 -17.49 6.96 -19.98
N ALA A 9 -18.36 6.16 -19.35
CA ALA A 9 -18.33 5.92 -17.91
C ALA A 9 -17.07 5.17 -17.47
N ALA A 10 -16.65 4.14 -18.23
CA ALA A 10 -15.40 3.43 -17.98
C ALA A 10 -14.15 4.33 -18.16
N LEU A 11 -14.15 5.22 -19.17
CA LEU A 11 -13.08 6.20 -19.40
C LEU A 11 -13.03 7.30 -18.32
N ALA A 12 -14.19 7.75 -17.82
CA ALA A 12 -14.26 8.69 -16.69
C ALA A 12 -13.82 8.04 -15.35
N GLN A 13 -14.12 6.75 -15.17
CA GLN A 13 -13.64 5.95 -14.05
C GLN A 13 -12.13 5.62 -14.17
N GLU A 14 -11.59 5.56 -15.39
CA GLU A 14 -10.15 5.46 -15.68
C GLU A 14 -9.39 6.76 -15.36
N ALA A 15 -9.91 7.91 -15.77
CA ALA A 15 -9.29 9.21 -15.48
C ALA A 15 -9.27 9.52 -13.98
N SER A 16 -10.36 9.20 -13.27
CA SER A 16 -10.45 9.33 -11.80
C SER A 16 -9.58 8.29 -11.07
N GLY A 17 -9.49 7.05 -11.57
CA GLY A 17 -8.61 6.01 -11.03
C GLY A 17 -7.12 6.34 -11.18
N PHE A 18 -6.70 6.91 -12.31
CA PHE A 18 -5.31 7.34 -12.53
C PHE A 18 -4.94 8.58 -11.71
N ALA A 19 -5.82 9.58 -11.64
CA ALA A 19 -5.61 10.77 -10.82
C ALA A 19 -5.55 10.44 -9.32
N ALA A 20 -6.43 9.58 -8.82
CA ALA A 20 -6.42 9.10 -7.44
C ALA A 20 -5.19 8.21 -7.14
N SER A 21 -4.74 7.41 -8.11
CA SER A 21 -3.49 6.64 -7.97
C SER A 21 -2.26 7.54 -7.93
N TRP A 22 -2.27 8.65 -8.68
CA TRP A 22 -1.16 9.60 -8.76
C TRP A 22 -1.02 10.48 -7.50
N THR A 23 -2.13 10.91 -6.89
CA THR A 23 -2.09 11.62 -5.59
C THR A 23 -1.53 10.71 -4.50
N LEU A 24 -1.95 9.44 -4.49
CA LEU A 24 -1.41 8.42 -3.58
C LEU A 24 0.09 8.18 -3.80
N TYR A 25 0.51 8.12 -5.06
CA TYR A 25 1.92 7.99 -5.43
C TYR A 25 2.75 9.18 -4.96
N LYS A 26 2.27 10.41 -5.18
CA LYS A 26 2.93 11.63 -4.68
C LYS A 26 3.05 11.64 -3.16
N ARG A 27 2.02 11.17 -2.46
CA ARG A 27 2.05 11.08 -0.99
C ARG A 27 3.09 10.09 -0.52
N LEU A 28 3.18 8.90 -1.13
CA LEU A 28 4.25 7.93 -0.84
C LEU A 28 5.64 8.49 -1.15
N LEU A 29 5.82 9.18 -2.28
CA LEU A 29 7.09 9.82 -2.64
C LEU A 29 7.51 10.89 -1.61
N ALA A 30 6.56 11.56 -0.96
CA ALA A 30 6.88 12.54 0.08
C ALA A 30 7.60 11.91 1.28
N TYR A 31 7.35 10.63 1.59
CA TYR A 31 8.05 9.91 2.65
C TYR A 31 9.52 9.61 2.30
N LEU A 32 9.90 9.66 1.03
CA LEU A 32 11.28 9.42 0.59
C LEU A 32 12.18 10.64 0.78
N LYS A 33 11.61 11.84 0.97
CA LYS A 33 12.35 13.11 1.12
C LYS A 33 13.48 13.07 2.17
N PRO A 34 13.30 12.48 3.37
CA PRO A 34 14.36 12.41 4.37
C PRO A 34 15.53 11.50 3.96
N GLN A 35 15.31 10.57 3.03
CA GLN A 35 16.27 9.55 2.61
C GLN A 35 16.74 9.74 1.16
N LEU A 36 16.66 10.98 0.64
CA LEU A 36 17.14 11.32 -0.72
C LEU A 36 18.59 10.89 -1.00
N PRO A 37 19.55 10.98 -0.05
CA PRO A 37 20.91 10.47 -0.29
C PRO A 37 20.93 8.98 -0.63
N ALA A 38 20.20 8.16 0.12
CA ALA A 38 20.10 6.72 -0.12
C ALA A 38 19.34 6.40 -1.42
N VAL A 39 18.33 7.20 -1.78
CA VAL A 39 17.67 7.07 -3.08
C VAL A 39 18.65 7.38 -4.21
N PHE A 40 19.45 8.44 -4.09
CA PHE A 40 20.44 8.82 -5.09
C PHE A 40 21.53 7.75 -5.25
N THR A 41 22.09 7.24 -4.16
CA THR A 41 23.06 6.12 -4.21
C THR A 41 22.44 4.87 -4.82
N SER A 42 21.15 4.61 -4.57
CA SER A 42 20.45 3.48 -5.19
C SER A 42 20.38 3.60 -6.71
N ILE A 43 20.01 4.80 -7.21
CA ILE A 43 19.89 5.08 -8.64
C ILE A 43 21.26 4.99 -9.31
N LEU A 44 22.30 5.57 -8.69
CA LEU A 44 23.66 5.49 -9.19
C LEU A 44 24.14 4.02 -9.28
N GLY A 45 23.92 3.23 -8.24
CA GLY A 45 24.26 1.81 -8.23
C GLY A 45 23.54 1.02 -9.33
N PHE A 46 22.24 1.27 -9.51
CA PHE A 46 21.48 0.63 -10.59
C PHE A 46 21.82 1.14 -11.98
N LEU A 47 22.28 2.38 -12.13
CA LEU A 47 22.79 2.91 -13.39
C LEU A 47 24.10 2.21 -13.79
N ILE A 48 25.02 2.04 -12.83
CA ILE A 48 26.24 1.24 -13.02
C ILE A 48 25.86 -0.19 -13.43
N PHE A 49 24.95 -0.82 -12.69
CA PHE A 49 24.46 -2.17 -13.01
C PHE A 49 23.86 -2.25 -14.41
N ALA A 50 22.97 -1.31 -14.77
CA ALA A 50 22.31 -1.28 -16.07
C ALA A 50 23.32 -1.14 -17.21
N ALA A 51 24.29 -0.21 -17.08
CA ALA A 51 25.33 0.05 -18.08
C ALA A 51 26.26 -1.15 -18.33
N THR A 52 26.50 -1.99 -17.32
CA THR A 52 27.32 -3.21 -17.51
C THR A 52 26.66 -4.25 -18.41
N THR A 53 25.34 -4.21 -18.59
CA THR A 53 24.60 -5.20 -19.40
C THR A 53 24.89 -5.07 -20.91
N PRO A 54 24.72 -3.91 -21.56
CA PRO A 54 25.15 -3.74 -22.95
C PRO A 54 26.66 -3.87 -23.10
N LEU A 55 27.45 -3.43 -22.11
CA LEU A 55 28.90 -3.59 -22.13
C LEU A 55 29.33 -5.06 -22.16
N ALA A 56 28.66 -5.93 -21.39
CA ALA A 56 28.90 -7.37 -21.43
C ALA A 56 28.54 -7.99 -22.80
N ALA A 57 27.47 -7.51 -23.44
CA ALA A 57 27.12 -7.95 -24.79
C ALA A 57 28.17 -7.51 -25.84
N ALA A 58 28.66 -6.27 -25.76
CA ALA A 58 29.73 -5.77 -26.62
C ALA A 58 31.06 -6.50 -26.39
N TRP A 59 31.41 -6.78 -25.12
CA TRP A 59 32.57 -7.60 -24.77
C TRP A 59 32.53 -8.98 -25.43
N LEU A 60 31.36 -9.61 -25.47
CA LEU A 60 31.20 -10.90 -26.14
C LEU A 60 31.47 -10.79 -27.66
N GLY A 61 30.97 -9.72 -28.30
CA GLY A 61 31.25 -9.42 -29.70
C GLY A 61 32.74 -9.23 -29.98
N TRP A 62 33.41 -8.34 -29.25
CA TRP A 62 34.85 -8.10 -29.39
C TRP A 62 35.69 -9.36 -29.18
N THR A 63 35.24 -10.23 -28.27
CA THR A 63 35.92 -11.52 -28.04
C THR A 63 35.77 -12.45 -29.25
N ILE A 64 34.64 -12.43 -29.94
CA ILE A 64 34.43 -13.24 -31.15
C ILE A 64 35.27 -12.70 -32.32
N ASP A 65 35.31 -11.38 -32.51
CA ASP A 65 36.16 -10.76 -33.54
C ASP A 65 37.65 -11.03 -33.29
N ALA A 66 38.08 -11.02 -32.02
CA ALA A 66 39.44 -11.38 -31.63
C ALA A 66 39.77 -12.86 -31.89
N ILE A 67 38.81 -13.77 -31.68
CA ILE A 67 38.97 -15.20 -32.01
C ILE A 67 39.11 -15.40 -33.51
N GLU A 68 38.30 -14.70 -34.31
CA GLU A 68 38.34 -14.80 -35.78
C GLU A 68 39.63 -14.21 -36.36
N SER A 69 40.04 -13.04 -35.88
CA SER A 69 41.30 -12.38 -36.29
C SER A 69 42.57 -13.05 -35.74
N LYS A 70 42.44 -14.04 -34.85
CA LYS A 70 43.53 -14.76 -34.18
C LYS A 70 44.50 -13.87 -33.41
N ASP A 71 43.99 -12.77 -32.85
CA ASP A 71 44.79 -11.85 -32.05
C ASP A 71 45.14 -12.47 -30.68
N LEU A 72 46.43 -12.67 -30.42
CA LEU A 72 46.93 -13.34 -29.24
C LEU A 72 46.84 -12.48 -27.97
N ASP A 73 46.81 -11.15 -28.10
CA ASP A 73 46.80 -10.23 -26.95
C ASP A 73 45.44 -10.25 -26.23
N TRP A 74 44.36 -10.46 -26.98
CA TRP A 74 43.00 -10.59 -26.45
C TRP A 74 42.79 -11.80 -25.53
N ARG A 75 43.70 -12.78 -25.54
CA ARG A 75 43.66 -13.94 -24.63
C ARG A 75 43.82 -13.52 -23.17
N VAL A 76 44.47 -12.39 -22.91
CA VAL A 76 44.62 -11.81 -21.56
C VAL A 76 43.59 -10.72 -21.31
N TYR A 77 43.37 -9.82 -22.30
CA TYR A 77 42.46 -8.70 -22.13
C TYR A 77 40.99 -9.11 -21.99
N SER A 78 40.50 -10.10 -22.76
CA SER A 78 39.09 -10.51 -22.71
C SER A 78 38.68 -11.09 -21.34
N PRO A 79 39.41 -12.06 -20.75
CA PRO A 79 39.08 -12.56 -19.40
C PRO A 79 39.17 -11.47 -18.32
N LEU A 80 40.18 -10.59 -18.40
CA LEU A 80 40.35 -9.50 -17.43
C LEU A 80 39.18 -8.50 -17.52
N LEU A 81 38.76 -8.15 -18.73
CA LEU A 81 37.59 -7.30 -18.97
C LEU A 81 36.29 -7.97 -18.49
N CYS A 82 36.14 -9.28 -18.68
CA CYS A 82 35.00 -10.04 -18.15
C CYS A 82 34.89 -9.93 -16.61
N ILE A 83 36.01 -10.15 -15.91
CA ILE A 83 36.08 -10.03 -14.45
C ILE A 83 35.81 -8.59 -14.01
N ALA A 84 36.37 -7.60 -14.71
CA ALA A 84 36.14 -6.19 -14.42
C ALA A 84 34.65 -5.80 -14.56
N ILE A 85 34.00 -6.20 -15.66
CA ILE A 85 32.57 -5.96 -15.89
C ILE A 85 31.74 -6.64 -14.80
N ALA A 86 32.03 -7.90 -14.46
CA ALA A 86 31.34 -8.63 -13.41
C ALA A 86 31.51 -7.98 -12.03
N PHE A 87 32.72 -7.51 -11.70
CA PHE A 87 33.00 -6.80 -10.45
C PHE A 87 32.24 -5.48 -10.36
N ILE A 88 32.31 -4.64 -11.41
CA ILE A 88 31.59 -3.35 -11.48
C ILE A 88 30.08 -3.59 -11.37
N ARG A 89 29.56 -4.63 -12.03
CA ARG A 89 28.16 -5.05 -11.92
C ARG A 89 27.79 -5.45 -10.49
N GLY A 90 28.66 -6.20 -9.81
CA GLY A 90 28.49 -6.58 -8.41
C GLY A 90 28.42 -5.37 -7.49
N VAL A 91 29.36 -4.42 -7.64
CA VAL A 91 29.39 -3.17 -6.87
C VAL A 91 28.12 -2.35 -7.11
N GLY A 92 27.71 -2.15 -8.37
CA GLY A 92 26.48 -1.43 -8.71
C GLY A 92 25.23 -2.12 -8.15
N GLY A 93 25.16 -3.44 -8.26
CA GLY A 93 24.06 -4.24 -7.72
C GLY A 93 23.96 -4.16 -6.19
N PHE A 94 25.10 -4.21 -5.49
CA PHE A 94 25.17 -4.07 -4.03
C PHE A 94 24.80 -2.65 -3.58
N LEU A 95 25.44 -1.62 -4.15
CA LEU A 95 25.17 -0.22 -3.80
C LEU A 95 23.68 0.13 -4.05
N GLY A 96 23.17 -0.29 -5.21
CA GLY A 96 21.77 -0.16 -5.59
C GLY A 96 20.83 -0.86 -4.61
N GLY A 97 21.04 -2.17 -4.43
CA GLY A 97 20.17 -3.04 -3.64
C GLY A 97 20.18 -2.74 -2.14
N TYR A 98 21.35 -2.47 -1.56
CA TYR A 98 21.46 -2.14 -0.14
C TYR A 98 20.81 -0.79 0.17
N SER A 99 21.08 0.23 -0.66
CA SER A 99 20.53 1.57 -0.45
C SER A 99 19.00 1.57 -0.53
N ILE A 100 18.41 0.88 -1.51
CA ILE A 100 16.94 0.80 -1.62
C ILE A 100 16.32 -0.03 -0.48
N ALA A 101 16.98 -1.10 -0.03
CA ALA A 101 16.54 -1.86 1.13
C ALA A 101 16.54 -1.01 2.42
N HIS A 102 17.53 -0.14 2.59
CA HIS A 102 17.57 0.81 3.70
C HIS A 102 16.38 1.78 3.66
N VAL A 103 16.13 2.39 2.51
CA VAL A 103 14.99 3.30 2.28
C VAL A 103 13.66 2.59 2.57
N ALA A 104 13.51 1.34 2.11
CA ALA A 104 12.30 0.56 2.32
C ALA A 104 12.02 0.30 3.81
N ASN A 105 13.03 -0.14 4.56
CA ASN A 105 12.90 -0.41 6.00
C ASN A 105 12.63 0.87 6.81
N TYR A 106 13.28 1.99 6.45
CA TYR A 106 12.99 3.29 7.05
C TYR A 106 11.53 3.71 6.84
N LEU A 107 11.03 3.57 5.60
CA LEU A 107 9.64 3.90 5.27
C LEU A 107 8.64 3.07 6.09
N ILE A 108 8.87 1.76 6.19
CA ILE A 108 7.99 0.85 6.94
C ILE A 108 7.97 1.21 8.42
N HIS A 109 9.13 1.47 9.01
CA HIS A 109 9.22 1.90 10.40
C HIS A 109 8.44 3.19 10.66
N ARG A 110 8.63 4.19 9.79
CA ARG A 110 7.92 5.48 9.90
C ARG A 110 6.41 5.34 9.74
N MET A 111 5.96 4.54 8.77
CA MET A 111 4.52 4.28 8.58
C MET A 111 3.90 3.58 9.79
N ARG A 112 4.57 2.57 10.36
CA ARG A 112 4.09 1.91 11.59
C ARG A 112 3.98 2.88 12.75
N GLY A 113 4.98 3.75 12.93
CA GLY A 113 4.97 4.79 13.96
C GLY A 113 3.77 5.74 13.79
N GLN A 114 3.58 6.28 12.59
CA GLN A 114 2.48 7.20 12.31
C GLN A 114 1.09 6.57 12.43
N ILE A 115 0.93 5.32 11.98
CA ILE A 115 -0.34 4.60 12.14
C ILE A 115 -0.64 4.44 13.63
N MET A 116 0.35 4.05 14.44
CA MET A 116 0.14 3.87 15.87
C MET A 116 -0.19 5.18 16.57
N GLU A 117 0.60 6.24 16.33
CA GLU A 117 0.37 7.58 16.87
C GLU A 117 -1.04 8.08 16.51
N HIS A 118 -1.36 8.08 15.23
CA HIS A 118 -2.67 8.54 14.77
C HIS A 118 -3.82 7.69 15.31
N THR A 119 -3.66 6.37 15.42
CA THR A 119 -4.69 5.49 15.99
C THR A 119 -4.99 5.87 17.45
N LEU A 120 -4.00 6.31 18.22
CA LEU A 120 -4.20 6.74 19.61
C LEU A 120 -4.93 8.10 19.71
N ASP A 121 -4.82 8.93 18.68
CA ASP A 121 -5.48 10.24 18.58
C ASP A 121 -6.90 10.16 17.99
N LEU A 122 -7.34 9.00 17.51
CA LEU A 122 -8.68 8.84 16.93
C LEU A 122 -9.77 8.92 18.00
N PRO A 123 -10.91 9.57 17.71
CA PRO A 123 -12.00 9.70 18.67
C PRO A 123 -12.64 8.34 18.98
N VAL A 124 -13.18 8.19 20.20
CA VAL A 124 -13.83 6.94 20.65
C VAL A 124 -14.95 6.48 19.70
N ARG A 125 -15.67 7.44 19.11
CA ARG A 125 -16.71 7.21 18.08
C ARG A 125 -16.22 6.37 16.90
N PHE A 126 -14.94 6.50 16.53
CA PHE A 126 -14.35 5.69 15.47
C PHE A 126 -14.28 4.22 15.90
N PHE A 127 -13.82 3.94 17.12
CA PHE A 127 -13.67 2.59 17.66
C PHE A 127 -15.00 1.89 17.97
N ASP A 128 -16.05 2.64 18.29
CA ASP A 128 -17.39 2.06 18.47
C ASP A 128 -17.98 1.52 17.15
N ARG A 129 -17.59 2.12 16.02
CA ARG A 129 -18.04 1.76 14.67
C ARG A 129 -17.10 0.79 13.99
N ALA A 130 -15.80 0.88 14.27
CA ALA A 130 -14.79 0.10 13.62
C ALA A 130 -14.73 -1.33 14.18
N GLU A 131 -14.72 -2.32 13.29
CA GLU A 131 -14.49 -3.70 13.67
C GLU A 131 -13.00 -3.88 14.03
N PRO A 132 -12.66 -4.30 15.27
CA PRO A 132 -11.26 -4.34 15.70
C PRO A 132 -10.38 -5.26 14.83
N GLY A 133 -10.96 -6.32 14.26
CA GLY A 133 -10.24 -7.22 13.34
C GLY A 133 -9.82 -6.54 12.05
N ARG A 134 -10.61 -5.59 11.54
CA ARG A 134 -10.31 -4.82 10.34
C ARG A 134 -9.15 -3.84 10.58
N LEU A 135 -9.09 -3.22 11.76
CA LEU A 135 -7.97 -2.37 12.17
C LEU A 135 -6.67 -3.19 12.31
N ILE A 136 -6.75 -4.37 12.94
CA ILE A 136 -5.59 -5.28 13.06
C ILE A 136 -5.09 -5.71 11.67
N SER A 137 -6.00 -6.03 10.74
CA SER A 137 -5.63 -6.38 9.36
C SER A 137 -4.92 -5.24 8.64
N LYS A 138 -5.35 -3.97 8.82
CA LYS A 138 -4.64 -2.80 8.25
C LYS A 138 -3.19 -2.74 8.74
N VAL A 139 -2.93 -2.97 10.02
CA VAL A 139 -1.56 -2.88 10.57
C VAL A 139 -0.72 -4.11 10.21
N THR A 140 -1.30 -5.30 10.18
CA THR A 140 -0.55 -6.56 10.00
C THR A 140 -0.45 -7.00 8.54
N TYR A 141 -1.53 -6.92 7.78
CA TYR A 141 -1.58 -7.34 6.39
C TYR A 141 -1.22 -6.21 5.42
N ASP A 142 -1.88 -5.06 5.50
CA ASP A 142 -1.66 -3.96 4.52
C ASP A 142 -0.23 -3.41 4.61
N VAL A 143 0.32 -3.22 5.82
CA VAL A 143 1.73 -2.79 6.00
C VAL A 143 2.71 -3.79 5.37
N ASN A 144 2.44 -5.10 5.48
CA ASN A 144 3.28 -6.12 4.85
C ASN A 144 3.18 -6.10 3.31
N GLN A 145 1.99 -5.81 2.75
CA GLN A 145 1.84 -5.64 1.29
C GLN A 145 2.60 -4.41 0.78
N ILE A 146 2.57 -3.29 1.52
CA ILE A 146 3.39 -2.11 1.22
C ILE A 146 4.87 -2.45 1.31
N THR A 147 5.29 -3.19 2.33
CA THR A 147 6.69 -3.64 2.50
C THR A 147 7.19 -4.39 1.27
N GLY A 148 6.40 -5.35 0.78
CA GLY A 148 6.71 -6.10 -0.43
C GLY A 148 6.81 -5.20 -1.68
N ALA A 149 5.90 -4.24 -1.83
CA ALA A 149 5.93 -3.29 -2.93
C ALA A 149 7.12 -2.34 -2.88
N VAL A 150 7.44 -1.78 -1.72
CA VAL A 150 8.56 -0.83 -1.59
C VAL A 150 9.91 -1.54 -1.78
N THR A 151 10.07 -2.73 -1.20
CA THR A 151 11.37 -3.44 -1.23
C THR A 151 11.61 -4.11 -2.58
N ASN A 152 10.64 -4.88 -3.09
CA ASN A 152 10.82 -5.63 -4.33
C ASN A 152 10.44 -4.80 -5.55
N ALA A 153 9.33 -4.05 -5.51
CA ALA A 153 8.85 -3.40 -6.72
C ALA A 153 9.69 -2.21 -7.14
N VAL A 154 10.10 -1.37 -6.20
CA VAL A 154 10.98 -0.23 -6.52
C VAL A 154 12.34 -0.72 -7.02
N THR A 155 12.90 -1.77 -6.39
CA THR A 155 14.16 -2.39 -6.84
C THR A 155 14.05 -2.87 -8.28
N VAL A 156 13.02 -3.62 -8.63
CA VAL A 156 12.83 -4.15 -9.99
C VAL A 156 12.55 -3.03 -10.98
N VAL A 157 11.66 -2.08 -10.67
CA VAL A 157 11.33 -0.97 -11.57
C VAL A 157 12.56 -0.12 -11.87
N LEU A 158 13.36 0.23 -10.86
CA LEU A 158 14.57 1.01 -11.07
C LEU A 158 15.64 0.18 -11.80
N ARG A 159 15.99 -0.99 -11.28
CA ARG A 159 17.08 -1.82 -11.84
C ARG A 159 16.77 -2.31 -13.25
N GLU A 160 15.62 -2.95 -13.43
CA GLU A 160 15.24 -3.55 -14.71
C GLU A 160 14.74 -2.48 -15.67
N GLY A 161 14.06 -1.42 -15.19
CA GLY A 161 13.69 -0.28 -16.02
C GLY A 161 14.90 0.44 -16.60
N LEU A 162 15.90 0.76 -15.78
CA LEU A 162 17.17 1.33 -16.26
C LEU A 162 17.91 0.37 -17.19
N THR A 163 17.87 -0.94 -16.93
CA THR A 163 18.48 -1.94 -17.81
C THR A 163 17.80 -2.01 -19.17
N VAL A 164 16.46 -1.98 -19.23
CA VAL A 164 15.70 -1.91 -20.49
C VAL A 164 16.04 -0.64 -21.25
N ILE A 165 16.01 0.52 -20.58
CA ILE A 165 16.35 1.81 -21.20
C ILE A 165 17.78 1.80 -21.73
N GLY A 166 18.74 1.30 -20.94
CA GLY A 166 20.15 1.20 -21.32
C GLY A 166 20.38 0.27 -22.51
N LEU A 167 19.71 -0.90 -22.55
CA LEU A 167 19.78 -1.84 -23.66
C LEU A 167 19.12 -1.28 -24.93
N LEU A 168 17.96 -0.64 -24.81
CA LEU A 168 17.30 0.00 -25.95
C LEU A 168 18.16 1.16 -26.49
N ALA A 169 18.68 2.02 -25.62
CA ALA A 169 19.57 3.11 -26.03
C ALA A 169 20.84 2.59 -26.73
N ALA A 170 21.44 1.51 -26.20
CA ALA A 170 22.58 0.85 -26.84
C ALA A 170 22.20 0.29 -28.21
N LEU A 171 21.10 -0.46 -28.33
CA LEU A 171 20.62 -0.99 -29.60
C LEU A 171 20.36 0.13 -30.62
N PHE A 172 19.72 1.22 -30.22
CA PHE A 172 19.47 2.38 -31.08
C PHE A 172 20.77 3.06 -31.53
N TYR A 173 21.80 3.09 -30.67
CA TYR A 173 23.11 3.62 -31.01
C TYR A 173 23.82 2.75 -32.05
N VAL A 174 23.75 1.42 -31.93
CA VAL A 174 24.41 0.54 -32.90
C VAL A 174 23.62 0.46 -34.22
N ASP A 175 22.28 0.30 -34.17
CA ASP A 175 21.42 0.36 -35.35
C ASP A 175 19.98 0.76 -34.98
N TRP A 176 19.57 1.96 -35.41
CA TRP A 176 18.24 2.49 -35.14
C TRP A 176 17.13 1.84 -35.96
N GLN A 177 17.42 1.26 -37.12
CA GLN A 177 16.42 0.64 -38.01
C GLN A 177 15.94 -0.68 -37.42
N LEU A 178 16.88 -1.52 -36.98
CA LEU A 178 16.55 -2.78 -36.29
C LEU A 178 15.89 -2.55 -34.93
N SER A 179 16.31 -1.50 -34.23
CA SER A 179 15.73 -1.14 -32.92
C SER A 179 14.27 -0.73 -33.01
N LEU A 180 13.81 -0.27 -34.19
CA LEU A 180 12.41 0.10 -34.42
C LEU A 180 11.46 -1.09 -34.24
N ALA A 181 11.92 -2.32 -34.47
CA ALA A 181 11.13 -3.54 -34.27
C ALA A 181 10.67 -3.70 -32.81
N PHE A 182 11.52 -3.35 -31.83
CA PHE A 182 11.14 -3.37 -30.42
C PHE A 182 10.15 -2.27 -30.06
N LEU A 183 10.28 -1.09 -30.69
CA LEU A 183 9.36 0.02 -30.50
C LEU A 183 7.95 -0.30 -31.03
N LEU A 184 7.84 -1.06 -32.13
CA LEU A 184 6.57 -1.52 -32.69
C LEU A 184 5.82 -2.48 -31.76
N ILE A 185 6.54 -3.28 -30.97
CA ILE A 185 5.95 -4.26 -30.04
C ILE A 185 5.63 -3.63 -28.68
N ALA A 186 6.32 -2.55 -28.30
CA ALA A 186 6.08 -1.80 -27.08
C ALA A 186 4.60 -1.43 -26.82
N PRO A 187 3.80 -0.89 -27.78
CA PRO A 187 2.38 -0.60 -27.54
C PRO A 187 1.54 -1.85 -27.27
N ILE A 188 1.87 -2.98 -27.90
CA ILE A 188 1.16 -4.26 -27.68
C ILE A 188 1.46 -4.77 -26.27
N VAL A 189 2.73 -4.75 -25.86
CA VAL A 189 3.15 -5.10 -24.49
C VAL A 189 2.48 -4.18 -23.48
N GLY A 190 2.49 -2.86 -23.71
CA GLY A 190 1.84 -1.87 -22.85
C GLY A 190 0.34 -2.12 -22.69
N LYS A 191 -0.37 -2.47 -23.77
CA LYS A 191 -1.79 -2.85 -23.72
C LYS A 191 -2.01 -4.12 -22.88
N THR A 192 -1.21 -5.16 -23.07
CA THR A 192 -1.29 -6.40 -22.27
C THR A 192 -1.06 -6.12 -20.79
N VAL A 193 -0.04 -5.33 -20.46
CA VAL A 193 0.26 -4.91 -19.07
C VAL A 193 -0.91 -4.12 -18.49
N SER A 194 -1.49 -3.16 -19.23
CA SER A 194 -2.63 -2.35 -18.76
C SER A 194 -3.85 -3.21 -18.43
N ILE A 195 -4.19 -4.18 -19.29
CA ILE A 195 -5.29 -5.12 -19.04
C ILE A 195 -5.01 -5.93 -17.78
N ALA A 196 -3.79 -6.49 -17.64
CA ALA A 196 -3.40 -7.24 -16.46
C ALA A 196 -3.44 -6.37 -15.18
N SER A 197 -2.97 -5.13 -15.23
CA SER A 197 -3.03 -4.16 -14.12
C SER A 197 -4.45 -4.00 -13.58
N ARG A 198 -5.44 -3.88 -14.47
CA ARG A 198 -6.85 -3.71 -14.10
C ARG A 198 -7.36 -4.92 -13.31
N TYR A 199 -7.04 -6.14 -13.76
CA TYR A 199 -7.39 -7.37 -13.05
C TYR A 199 -6.66 -7.49 -11.71
N PHE A 200 -5.35 -7.21 -11.69
CA PHE A 200 -4.55 -7.24 -10.45
C PHE A 200 -5.10 -6.30 -9.38
N ARG A 201 -5.43 -5.05 -9.74
CA ARG A 201 -6.03 -4.09 -8.81
C ARG A 201 -7.35 -4.62 -8.26
N ARG A 202 -8.23 -5.09 -9.15
CA ARG A 202 -9.55 -5.63 -8.77
C ARG A 202 -9.45 -6.83 -7.82
N TYR A 203 -8.58 -7.79 -8.08
CA TYR A 203 -8.42 -8.98 -7.22
C TYR A 203 -7.70 -8.63 -5.92
N SER A 204 -6.73 -7.73 -5.94
CA SER A 204 -6.05 -7.25 -4.74
C SER A 204 -7.02 -6.64 -3.73
N THR A 205 -7.90 -5.74 -4.16
CA THR A 205 -8.89 -5.11 -3.25
C THR A 205 -9.83 -6.16 -2.66
N GLN A 206 -10.36 -7.08 -3.48
CA GLN A 206 -11.20 -8.18 -2.98
C GLN A 206 -10.47 -9.13 -2.01
N MET A 207 -9.17 -9.35 -2.21
CA MET A 207 -8.33 -10.13 -1.29
C MET A 207 -8.19 -9.41 0.06
N GLN A 208 -7.99 -8.09 0.07
CA GLN A 208 -7.92 -7.30 1.31
C GLN A 208 -9.24 -7.34 2.07
N ASP A 209 -10.36 -7.16 1.37
CA ASP A 209 -11.69 -7.19 1.99
C ASP A 209 -11.97 -8.55 2.64
N SER A 210 -11.74 -9.65 1.90
CA SER A 210 -11.93 -11.01 2.44
C SER A 210 -10.94 -11.35 3.56
N MET A 211 -9.72 -10.81 3.54
CA MET A 211 -8.77 -10.99 4.65
C MET A 211 -9.21 -10.20 5.89
N GLY A 212 -9.87 -9.06 5.72
CA GLY A 212 -10.56 -8.34 6.79
C GLY A 212 -11.63 -9.20 7.47
N GLU A 213 -12.50 -9.84 6.68
CA GLU A 213 -13.53 -10.78 7.17
C GLU A 213 -12.89 -11.95 7.95
N VAL A 214 -11.86 -12.59 7.39
CA VAL A 214 -11.12 -13.68 8.06
C VAL A 214 -10.54 -13.23 9.41
N THR A 215 -9.88 -12.07 9.43
CA THR A 215 -9.25 -11.54 10.65
C THR A 215 -10.28 -11.15 11.70
N GLN A 216 -11.42 -10.61 11.27
CA GLN A 216 -12.54 -10.30 12.16
C GLN A 216 -13.11 -11.56 12.81
N ILE A 217 -13.42 -12.60 12.03
CA ILE A 217 -13.94 -13.86 12.55
C ILE A 217 -12.98 -14.45 13.57
N ILE A 218 -11.67 -14.46 13.28
CA ILE A 218 -10.65 -14.92 14.24
C ILE A 218 -10.67 -14.07 15.52
N GLY A 219 -10.64 -12.74 15.39
CA GLY A 219 -10.60 -11.82 16.52
C GLY A 219 -11.84 -11.92 17.41
N GLU A 220 -13.03 -12.02 16.83
CA GLU A 220 -14.29 -12.26 17.54
C GLU A 220 -14.33 -13.63 18.20
N SER A 221 -13.86 -14.68 17.50
CA SER A 221 -13.85 -16.05 18.02
C SER A 221 -12.91 -16.21 19.21
N ILE A 222 -11.74 -15.55 19.20
CA ILE A 222 -10.79 -15.57 20.31
C ILE A 222 -11.36 -14.79 21.50
N ARG A 223 -11.83 -13.55 21.29
CA ARG A 223 -12.42 -12.73 22.36
C ARG A 223 -13.68 -13.36 22.96
N GLY A 224 -14.50 -13.96 22.10
CA GLY A 224 -15.75 -14.62 22.44
C GLY A 224 -15.62 -16.13 22.70
N HIS A 225 -14.42 -16.67 22.90
CA HIS A 225 -14.20 -18.12 22.95
C HIS A 225 -15.08 -18.82 23.99
N HIS A 226 -15.30 -18.20 25.15
CA HIS A 226 -16.22 -18.74 26.16
C HIS A 226 -17.66 -18.81 25.66
N VAL A 227 -18.15 -17.81 24.91
CA VAL A 227 -19.49 -17.81 24.32
C VAL A 227 -19.62 -18.94 23.29
N VAL A 228 -18.62 -19.09 22.41
CA VAL A 228 -18.60 -20.16 21.40
C VAL A 228 -18.68 -21.54 22.07
N ARG A 229 -17.96 -21.73 23.19
CA ARG A 229 -17.99 -22.98 23.97
C ARG A 229 -19.33 -23.19 24.67
N THR A 230 -19.86 -22.18 25.36
CA THR A 230 -21.12 -22.28 26.11
C THR A 230 -22.29 -22.62 25.22
N PHE A 231 -22.36 -22.04 24.02
CA PHE A 231 -23.42 -22.31 23.06
C PHE A 231 -23.10 -23.45 22.08
N ASN A 232 -21.97 -24.16 22.27
CA ASN A 232 -21.48 -25.21 21.36
C ASN A 232 -21.47 -24.77 19.87
N ALA A 233 -21.18 -23.50 19.60
CA ALA A 233 -21.30 -22.86 18.30
C ALA A 233 -20.10 -23.09 17.36
N LYS A 234 -19.23 -24.05 17.69
CA LYS A 234 -17.99 -24.35 16.93
C LYS A 234 -18.27 -24.58 15.43
N GLY A 235 -19.31 -25.35 15.10
CA GLY A 235 -19.67 -25.63 13.71
C GLY A 235 -20.01 -24.37 12.91
N GLN A 236 -20.83 -23.49 13.49
CA GLN A 236 -21.25 -22.23 12.86
C GLN A 236 -20.07 -21.28 12.64
N VAL A 237 -19.17 -21.17 13.63
CA VAL A 237 -17.96 -20.34 13.51
C VAL A 237 -17.03 -20.89 12.43
N ASN A 238 -16.82 -22.21 12.40
CA ASN A 238 -16.01 -22.86 11.38
C ASN A 238 -16.60 -22.66 9.97
N GLU A 239 -17.91 -22.81 9.80
CA GLU A 239 -18.57 -22.60 8.50
C GLU A 239 -18.40 -21.16 7.99
N LYS A 240 -18.57 -20.17 8.88
CA LYS A 240 -18.30 -18.76 8.54
C LYS A 240 -16.85 -18.52 8.15
N PHE A 241 -15.91 -19.09 8.92
CA PHE A 241 -14.49 -18.98 8.64
C PHE A 241 -14.14 -19.64 7.30
N ASP A 242 -14.64 -20.85 7.04
CA ASP A 242 -14.39 -21.61 5.82
C ASP A 242 -14.92 -20.85 4.59
N ALA A 243 -16.11 -20.25 4.68
CA ALA A 243 -16.66 -19.43 3.60
C ALA A 243 -15.80 -18.18 3.29
N ALA A 244 -15.37 -17.45 4.33
CA ALA A 244 -14.51 -16.27 4.17
C ALA A 244 -13.11 -16.65 3.64
N SER A 245 -12.55 -17.75 4.15
CA SER A 245 -11.26 -18.30 3.73
C SER A 245 -11.30 -18.79 2.28
N GLU A 246 -12.36 -19.50 1.87
CA GLU A 246 -12.54 -20.00 0.51
C GLU A 246 -12.73 -18.86 -0.50
N ARG A 247 -13.44 -17.80 -0.11
CA ARG A 247 -13.52 -16.55 -0.88
C ARG A 247 -12.13 -15.95 -1.07
N ASN A 248 -11.34 -15.84 -0.01
CA ASN A 248 -9.97 -15.33 -0.09
C ASN A 248 -9.08 -16.21 -0.98
N ARG A 249 -9.17 -17.55 -0.85
CA ARG A 249 -8.47 -18.53 -1.69
C ARG A 249 -8.82 -18.37 -3.17
N THR A 250 -10.11 -18.22 -3.48
CA THR A 250 -10.59 -18.03 -4.85
C THR A 250 -10.01 -16.76 -5.48
N GLN A 251 -9.95 -15.65 -4.74
CA GLN A 251 -9.35 -14.41 -5.25
C GLN A 251 -7.82 -14.53 -5.43
N ASN A 252 -7.13 -15.21 -4.51
CA ASN A 252 -5.71 -15.54 -4.67
C ASN A 252 -5.46 -16.36 -5.95
N MET A 253 -6.32 -17.35 -6.24
CA MET A 253 -6.18 -18.16 -7.45
C MET A 253 -6.45 -17.37 -8.73
N LYS A 254 -7.41 -16.44 -8.74
CA LYS A 254 -7.65 -15.54 -9.89
C LYS A 254 -6.47 -14.59 -10.12
N MET A 255 -5.89 -14.09 -9.03
CA MET A 255 -4.67 -13.27 -9.05
C MET A 255 -3.50 -14.04 -9.66
N ALA A 256 -3.24 -15.26 -9.15
CA ALA A 256 -2.19 -16.13 -9.64
C ALA A 256 -2.40 -16.52 -11.13
N GLY A 257 -3.62 -16.85 -11.52
CA GLY A 257 -3.96 -17.12 -12.93
C GLY A 257 -3.64 -15.93 -13.83
N THR A 258 -3.98 -14.71 -13.40
CA THR A 258 -3.67 -13.49 -14.15
C THR A 258 -2.15 -13.32 -14.32
N GLU A 259 -1.37 -13.52 -13.26
CA GLU A 259 0.09 -13.39 -13.28
C GLU A 259 0.78 -14.45 -14.15
N LEU A 260 0.32 -15.70 -14.04
CA LEU A 260 0.85 -16.84 -14.78
C LEU A 260 0.46 -16.82 -16.27
N ILE A 261 -0.62 -16.13 -16.65
CA ILE A 261 -1.00 -15.94 -18.07
C ILE A 261 -0.35 -14.70 -18.67
N SER A 262 -0.26 -13.58 -17.93
CA SER A 262 0.29 -12.34 -18.47
C SER A 262 1.77 -12.48 -18.83
N THR A 263 2.53 -13.23 -18.02
CA THR A 263 3.98 -13.37 -18.21
C THR A 263 4.34 -14.11 -19.50
N PRO A 264 3.81 -15.32 -19.81
CA PRO A 264 4.10 -16.02 -21.05
C PRO A 264 3.64 -15.26 -22.30
N VAL A 265 2.51 -14.54 -22.23
CA VAL A 265 2.03 -13.73 -23.36
C VAL A 265 3.06 -12.65 -23.72
N ILE A 266 3.60 -11.95 -22.71
CA ILE A 266 4.63 -10.92 -22.93
C ILE A 266 5.94 -11.56 -23.41
N GLN A 267 6.32 -12.72 -22.87
CA GLN A 267 7.49 -13.44 -23.37
C GLN A 267 7.33 -13.87 -24.83
N LEU A 268 6.14 -14.33 -25.25
CA LEU A 268 5.87 -14.68 -26.63
C LEU A 268 6.00 -13.45 -27.54
N LEU A 269 5.50 -12.28 -27.12
CA LEU A 269 5.67 -11.03 -27.87
C LEU A 269 7.14 -10.64 -28.02
N VAL A 270 7.93 -10.73 -26.94
CA VAL A 270 9.38 -10.44 -26.99
C VAL A 270 10.14 -11.47 -27.82
N SER A 271 9.83 -12.76 -27.70
CA SER A 271 10.43 -13.81 -28.52
C SER A 271 10.11 -13.63 -30.00
N SER A 272 8.88 -13.23 -30.33
CA SER A 272 8.52 -12.86 -31.71
C SER A 272 9.30 -11.65 -32.21
N ALA A 273 9.54 -10.65 -31.36
CA ALA A 273 10.42 -9.52 -31.67
C ALA A 273 11.83 -9.98 -32.05
N ILE A 274 12.39 -10.86 -31.22
CA ILE A 274 13.74 -11.42 -31.42
C ILE A 274 13.77 -12.30 -32.67
N ALA A 275 12.72 -13.08 -32.96
CA ALA A 275 12.65 -13.89 -34.17
C ALA A 275 12.63 -13.03 -35.44
N VAL A 276 11.85 -11.95 -35.46
CA VAL A 276 11.85 -10.97 -36.56
C VAL A 276 13.23 -10.31 -36.68
N LEU A 277 13.84 -9.93 -35.57
CA LEU A 277 15.19 -9.37 -35.55
C LEU A 277 16.21 -10.34 -36.15
N ILE A 278 16.22 -11.61 -35.74
CA ILE A 278 17.11 -12.64 -36.27
C ILE A 278 16.90 -12.82 -37.78
N TRP A 279 15.66 -12.82 -38.24
CA TRP A 279 15.35 -12.91 -39.66
C TRP A 279 15.95 -11.74 -40.45
N PHE A 280 15.87 -10.52 -39.92
CA PHE A 280 16.54 -9.35 -40.50
C PHE A 280 18.08 -9.44 -40.42
N LEU A 281 18.62 -9.90 -39.29
CA LEU A 281 20.07 -10.01 -39.06
C LEU A 281 20.74 -11.04 -39.98
N MET A 282 19.98 -12.04 -40.43
CA MET A 282 20.39 -13.05 -41.42
C MET A 282 20.30 -12.55 -42.87
N ALA A 283 19.75 -11.36 -43.12
CA ALA A 283 19.66 -10.81 -44.47
C ALA A 283 21.08 -10.45 -45.00
N PRO A 284 21.46 -10.90 -46.21
CA PRO A 284 22.79 -10.64 -46.78
C PRO A 284 23.14 -9.16 -46.87
N GLU A 285 22.14 -8.30 -47.08
CA GLU A 285 22.31 -6.85 -47.21
C GLU A 285 22.77 -6.21 -45.89
N PHE A 286 22.37 -6.78 -44.75
CA PHE A 286 22.69 -6.24 -43.43
C PHE A 286 24.10 -6.60 -42.97
N MET A 287 24.57 -7.81 -43.32
CA MET A 287 25.88 -8.32 -42.90
C MET A 287 27.03 -7.94 -43.83
N ARG A 288 26.78 -7.25 -44.95
CA ARG A 288 27.82 -6.90 -45.95
C ARG A 288 29.01 -6.14 -45.37
N ASP A 289 28.76 -5.24 -44.42
CA ASP A 289 29.77 -4.35 -43.84
C ASP A 289 29.96 -4.56 -42.32
N ARG A 290 29.54 -5.72 -41.78
CA ARG A 290 29.59 -5.99 -40.32
C ARG A 290 30.33 -7.27 -39.98
N SER A 291 30.96 -7.24 -38.81
CA SER A 291 31.69 -8.39 -38.28
C SER A 291 30.75 -9.44 -37.64
N PRO A 292 31.19 -10.70 -37.50
CA PRO A 292 30.47 -11.68 -36.69
C PRO A 292 30.30 -11.26 -35.22
N GLY A 293 31.23 -10.48 -34.66
CA GLY A 293 31.11 -9.89 -33.33
C GLY A 293 29.99 -8.85 -33.23
N ASP A 294 29.75 -8.06 -34.28
CA ASP A 294 28.59 -7.15 -34.35
C ASP A 294 27.29 -7.96 -34.29
N PHE A 295 27.18 -9.02 -35.10
CA PHE A 295 26.00 -9.91 -35.10
C PHE A 295 25.71 -10.45 -33.69
N VAL A 296 26.74 -10.97 -33.01
CA VAL A 296 26.57 -11.53 -31.67
C VAL A 296 26.28 -10.45 -30.63
N THR A 297 26.88 -9.26 -30.76
CA THR A 297 26.59 -8.11 -29.90
C THR A 297 25.11 -7.75 -29.96
N PHE A 298 24.57 -7.56 -31.17
CA PHE A 298 23.17 -7.25 -31.39
C PHE A 298 22.25 -8.32 -30.83
N LEU A 299 22.49 -9.58 -31.20
CA LEU A 299 21.66 -10.70 -30.77
C LEU A 299 21.67 -10.85 -29.24
N THR A 300 22.82 -10.66 -28.61
CA THR A 300 22.98 -10.76 -27.15
C THR A 300 22.28 -9.60 -26.43
N MET A 301 22.39 -8.36 -26.93
CA MET A 301 21.67 -7.21 -26.37
C MET A 301 20.15 -7.40 -26.49
N ALA A 302 19.68 -7.82 -27.65
CA ALA A 302 18.26 -8.11 -27.91
C ALA A 302 17.72 -9.24 -27.03
N ALA A 303 18.44 -10.36 -26.94
CA ALA A 303 18.05 -11.48 -26.06
C ALA A 303 18.05 -11.08 -24.58
N SER A 304 18.97 -10.19 -24.18
CA SER A 304 19.08 -9.69 -22.81
C SER A 304 17.89 -8.82 -22.39
N LEU A 305 17.09 -8.27 -23.32
CA LEU A 305 15.86 -7.53 -23.00
C LEU A 305 14.75 -8.43 -22.43
N ALA A 306 14.74 -9.72 -22.76
CA ALA A 306 13.64 -10.62 -22.40
C ALA A 306 13.47 -10.76 -20.87
N LYS A 307 14.56 -10.85 -20.12
CA LYS A 307 14.51 -11.01 -18.66
C LYS A 307 14.02 -9.74 -17.94
N PRO A 308 14.59 -8.55 -18.16
CA PRO A 308 14.11 -7.31 -17.57
C PRO A 308 12.64 -7.00 -17.90
N ILE A 309 12.22 -7.18 -19.16
CA ILE A 309 10.82 -6.97 -19.57
C ILE A 309 9.88 -7.94 -18.82
N ARG A 310 10.27 -9.21 -18.70
CA ARG A 310 9.51 -10.20 -17.91
C ARG A 310 9.38 -9.78 -16.45
N GLN A 311 10.47 -9.35 -15.82
CA GLN A 311 10.48 -8.95 -14.42
C GLN A 311 9.63 -7.69 -14.19
N LEU A 312 9.69 -6.71 -15.09
CA LEU A 312 8.81 -5.53 -15.08
C LEU A 312 7.33 -5.88 -15.26
N SER A 313 7.02 -6.93 -16.03
CA SER A 313 5.64 -7.41 -16.14
C SER A 313 5.15 -8.10 -14.87
N GLN A 314 5.98 -8.94 -14.25
CA GLN A 314 5.60 -9.71 -13.06
C GLN A 314 5.41 -8.79 -11.84
N ILE A 315 6.25 -7.77 -11.73
CA ILE A 315 6.24 -6.88 -10.56
C ILE A 315 5.00 -5.99 -10.50
N ASN A 316 4.31 -5.80 -11.62
CA ASN A 316 3.08 -5.03 -11.68
C ASN A 316 2.02 -5.55 -10.68
N SER A 317 1.93 -6.87 -10.49
CA SER A 317 1.00 -7.47 -9.52
C SER A 317 1.30 -7.02 -8.09
N VAL A 318 2.59 -6.92 -7.73
CA VAL A 318 3.07 -6.43 -6.43
C VAL A 318 2.79 -4.94 -6.25
N ILE A 319 3.03 -4.12 -7.30
CA ILE A 319 2.77 -2.68 -7.26
C ILE A 319 1.30 -2.40 -6.98
N GLN A 320 0.39 -3.08 -7.70
CA GLN A 320 -1.05 -2.88 -7.51
C GLN A 320 -1.50 -3.29 -6.09
N ARG A 321 -0.95 -4.37 -5.52
CA ARG A 321 -1.21 -4.76 -4.12
C ARG A 321 -0.74 -3.70 -3.13
N GLY A 322 0.49 -3.23 -3.30
CA GLY A 322 1.06 -2.16 -2.47
C GLY A 322 0.23 -0.88 -2.53
N LEU A 323 -0.25 -0.49 -3.72
CA LEU A 323 -1.06 0.71 -3.89
C LEU A 323 -2.45 0.57 -3.26
N SER A 324 -3.10 -0.59 -3.38
CA SER A 324 -4.38 -0.88 -2.69
C SER A 324 -4.21 -0.81 -1.17
N ALA A 325 -3.13 -1.41 -0.65
CA ALA A 325 -2.78 -1.36 0.76
C ALA A 325 -2.48 0.07 1.24
N ALA A 326 -1.71 0.83 0.47
CA ALA A 326 -1.43 2.23 0.78
C ALA A 326 -2.71 3.07 0.81
N SER A 327 -3.66 2.83 -0.09
CA SER A 327 -4.97 3.49 -0.06
C SER A 327 -5.77 3.17 1.20
N SER A 328 -5.74 1.91 1.63
CA SER A 328 -6.40 1.48 2.88
C SER A 328 -5.75 2.11 4.12
N ILE A 329 -4.43 2.29 4.13
CA ILE A 329 -3.73 2.93 5.25
C ILE A 329 -3.95 4.44 5.23
N PHE A 330 -3.85 5.09 4.08
CA PHE A 330 -4.09 6.54 4.02
C PHE A 330 -5.53 6.90 4.35
N SER A 331 -6.51 6.07 4.01
CA SER A 331 -7.89 6.33 4.48
C SER A 331 -8.04 6.25 6.00
N LEU A 332 -7.19 5.50 6.70
CA LEU A 332 -7.12 5.53 8.17
C LEU A 332 -6.38 6.78 8.67
N LEU A 333 -5.27 7.15 8.03
CA LEU A 333 -4.47 8.34 8.39
C LEU A 333 -5.14 9.68 8.04
N ASP A 334 -6.15 9.65 7.18
CA ASP A 334 -6.96 10.81 6.78
C ASP A 334 -8.23 10.94 7.62
N GLU A 335 -8.51 9.98 8.50
CA GLU A 335 -9.60 10.09 9.46
C GLU A 335 -9.30 11.25 10.42
N PRO A 336 -10.26 12.13 10.71
CA PRO A 336 -10.01 13.23 11.63
C PRO A 336 -9.71 12.72 13.04
N GLY A 337 -8.63 13.22 13.62
CA GLY A 337 -8.30 13.01 15.02
C GLY A 337 -9.31 13.69 15.96
N GLU A 338 -9.17 13.42 17.25
CA GLU A 338 -9.99 14.02 18.28
C GLU A 338 -9.78 15.54 18.35
N VAL A 339 -10.88 16.29 18.45
CA VAL A 339 -10.86 17.77 18.39
C VAL A 339 -10.51 18.34 19.77
N ASP A 340 -9.28 18.87 19.89
CA ASP A 340 -8.81 19.60 21.06
C ASP A 340 -8.60 21.08 20.76
N CYS A 341 -9.67 21.87 20.84
CA CYS A 341 -9.63 23.33 20.63
C CYS A 341 -9.48 24.12 21.95
N GLY A 342 -9.40 23.45 23.10
CA GLY A 342 -9.41 24.11 24.39
C GLY A 342 -8.05 24.69 24.76
N GLU A 343 -8.01 25.98 25.09
CA GLU A 343 -6.77 26.67 25.48
C GLU A 343 -6.59 26.76 27.01
N LYS A 344 -7.66 26.57 27.78
CA LYS A 344 -7.61 26.67 29.24
C LYS A 344 -7.02 25.40 29.86
N THR A 345 -6.26 25.59 30.93
CA THR A 345 -5.85 24.51 31.84
C THR A 345 -6.84 24.42 33.00
N LEU A 346 -7.40 23.24 33.21
CA LEU A 346 -8.31 22.98 34.33
C LEU A 346 -7.54 23.01 35.66
N PRO A 347 -7.89 23.90 36.61
CA PRO A 347 -7.23 23.96 37.90
C PRO A 347 -7.48 22.68 38.70
N ARG A 348 -6.57 22.37 39.63
CA ARG A 348 -6.66 21.16 40.47
C ARG A 348 -7.88 21.15 41.39
N ALA A 349 -8.33 22.32 41.84
CA ALA A 349 -9.54 22.45 42.64
C ALA A 349 -10.76 22.47 41.70
N ILE A 350 -11.59 21.43 41.80
CA ILE A 350 -12.91 21.39 41.17
C ILE A 350 -13.92 21.81 42.25
N GLU A 351 -14.50 22.98 42.09
CA GLU A 351 -15.47 23.56 43.02
C GLU A 351 -16.90 23.19 42.64
N HIS A 352 -17.22 23.24 41.35
CA HIS A 352 -18.57 22.99 40.84
C HIS A 352 -18.57 22.35 39.45
N ILE A 353 -19.48 21.40 39.22
CA ILE A 353 -19.78 20.82 37.90
C ILE A 353 -21.25 21.09 37.58
N GLU A 354 -21.50 21.68 36.41
CA GLU A 354 -22.84 22.02 35.91
C GLU A 354 -23.14 21.22 34.65
N PHE A 355 -24.30 20.56 34.64
CA PHE A 355 -24.95 20.07 33.42
C PHE A 355 -26.12 21.00 33.12
N ASP A 356 -26.13 21.61 31.93
CA ASP A 356 -27.17 22.55 31.50
C ASP A 356 -27.85 22.05 30.21
N ASN A 357 -29.07 21.51 30.38
CA ASN A 357 -29.94 21.01 29.31
C ASN A 357 -29.22 20.07 28.34
N VAL A 358 -28.37 19.19 28.88
CA VAL A 358 -27.49 18.34 28.08
C VAL A 358 -28.29 17.32 27.30
N ARG A 359 -28.10 17.30 25.98
CA ARG A 359 -28.66 16.33 25.05
C ARG A 359 -27.54 15.68 24.26
N PHE A 360 -27.65 14.38 24.05
CA PHE A 360 -26.66 13.63 23.28
C PHE A 360 -27.28 12.41 22.61
N ALA A 361 -26.96 12.23 21.33
CA ALA A 361 -27.26 11.02 20.58
C ALA A 361 -25.98 10.45 19.94
N TYR A 362 -25.87 9.11 19.94
CA TYR A 362 -24.83 8.46 19.16
C TYR A 362 -25.16 8.59 17.67
N ALA A 363 -24.20 9.03 16.87
CA ALA A 363 -24.43 9.21 15.44
C ALA A 363 -24.75 7.86 14.77
N PRO A 364 -25.76 7.79 13.87
CA PRO A 364 -26.30 6.53 13.36
C PRO A 364 -25.23 5.66 12.68
N ALA A 365 -25.30 4.34 12.89
CA ALA A 365 -24.40 3.36 12.30
C ALA A 365 -24.62 3.13 10.78
N SER A 366 -25.61 3.80 10.18
CA SER A 366 -26.10 3.58 8.82
C SER A 366 -25.68 4.68 7.86
N GLU A 367 -24.39 4.76 7.52
CA GLU A 367 -23.94 5.38 6.26
C GLU A 367 -23.57 4.33 5.20
N ASN A 368 -23.53 3.04 5.54
CA ASN A 368 -23.12 1.95 4.64
C ASN A 368 -24.28 1.10 4.09
N ARG A 369 -25.55 1.45 4.32
CA ARG A 369 -26.72 0.81 3.69
C ARG A 369 -27.62 1.85 3.03
N PRO A 370 -27.54 2.03 1.70
CA PRO A 370 -28.50 2.87 0.99
C PRO A 370 -29.86 2.18 0.98
N GLY A 371 -30.85 2.72 1.71
CA GLY A 371 -32.25 2.30 1.58
C GLY A 371 -33.06 2.15 2.87
N GLU A 372 -32.44 2.18 4.06
CA GLU A 372 -33.17 2.20 5.33
C GLU A 372 -33.28 3.63 5.86
N ILE A 373 -34.43 4.28 5.62
CA ILE A 373 -34.84 5.47 6.37
C ILE A 373 -35.23 4.97 7.76
N GLN A 374 -34.29 5.01 8.70
CA GLN A 374 -34.63 4.82 10.11
C GLN A 374 -34.88 6.19 10.72
N ASP A 375 -36.14 6.61 10.72
CA ASP A 375 -36.67 7.70 11.54
C ASP A 375 -36.50 7.30 13.02
N THR A 376 -35.37 7.70 13.63
CA THR A 376 -35.22 8.13 15.04
C THR A 376 -33.75 8.02 15.46
N SER A 377 -33.05 9.14 15.48
CA SER A 377 -31.92 9.33 16.40
C SER A 377 -32.52 9.42 17.81
N GLU A 378 -32.83 8.28 18.45
CA GLU A 378 -33.23 8.29 19.86
C GLU A 378 -32.10 8.89 20.71
N SER A 379 -32.40 10.00 21.38
CA SER A 379 -31.43 10.70 22.21
C SER A 379 -31.05 9.82 23.41
N ALA A 380 -29.76 9.50 23.56
CA ALA A 380 -29.25 8.69 24.66
C ALA A 380 -29.26 9.47 25.99
N VAL A 381 -29.17 10.80 25.91
CA VAL A 381 -29.35 11.75 27.01
C VAL A 381 -30.28 12.85 26.49
N ASP A 382 -31.35 13.18 27.20
CA ASP A 382 -32.34 14.15 26.74
C ASP A 382 -32.67 15.19 27.81
N GLY A 383 -32.10 16.39 27.66
CA GLY A 383 -32.42 17.57 28.47
C GLY A 383 -32.05 17.44 29.94
N VAL A 384 -30.88 16.87 30.25
CA VAL A 384 -30.45 16.63 31.63
C VAL A 384 -29.78 17.89 32.19
N SER A 385 -30.32 18.41 33.30
CA SER A 385 -29.73 19.52 34.05
C SER A 385 -29.57 19.19 35.53
N PHE A 386 -28.36 19.35 36.07
CA PHE A 386 -28.07 19.23 37.51
C PHE A 386 -26.69 19.79 37.84
N ASN A 387 -26.49 20.06 39.14
CA ASN A 387 -25.27 20.65 39.68
C ASN A 387 -24.62 19.72 40.70
N VAL A 388 -23.29 19.77 40.78
CA VAL A 388 -22.47 18.97 41.72
C VAL A 388 -21.47 19.89 42.40
N GLU A 389 -21.56 19.98 43.74
CA GLU A 389 -20.62 20.75 44.56
C GLU A 389 -19.38 19.95 44.94
N ALA A 390 -18.29 20.64 45.27
CA ALA A 390 -17.06 20.01 45.74
C ALA A 390 -17.30 19.06 46.92
N GLY A 391 -16.75 17.85 46.82
CA GLY A 391 -16.89 16.81 47.85
C GLY A 391 -18.23 16.07 47.84
N GLN A 392 -19.20 16.48 47.02
CA GLN A 392 -20.46 15.80 46.89
C GLN A 392 -20.32 14.50 46.07
N THR A 393 -21.01 13.44 46.52
CA THR A 393 -21.14 12.20 45.77
C THR A 393 -22.53 12.10 45.19
N ILE A 394 -22.64 11.94 43.87
CA ILE A 394 -23.91 11.72 43.18
C ILE A 394 -24.03 10.26 42.74
N ALA A 395 -25.17 9.66 43.05
CA ALA A 395 -25.53 8.33 42.58
C ALA A 395 -26.51 8.43 41.41
N LEU A 396 -26.08 8.02 40.21
CA LEU A 396 -26.95 7.90 39.04
C LEU A 396 -27.68 6.55 39.08
N VAL A 397 -29.00 6.57 39.31
CA VAL A 397 -29.83 5.36 39.44
C VAL A 397 -30.87 5.32 38.33
N GLY A 398 -31.08 4.14 37.73
CA GLY A 398 -32.07 3.97 36.69
C GLY A 398 -31.93 2.61 36.00
N LYS A 399 -32.96 2.23 35.22
CA LYS A 399 -32.98 0.97 34.44
C LYS A 399 -31.82 0.90 33.45
N SER A 400 -31.44 -0.31 33.01
CA SER A 400 -30.47 -0.45 31.91
C SER A 400 -30.92 0.34 30.68
N GLY A 401 -29.98 0.96 29.95
CA GLY A 401 -30.29 1.79 28.79
C GLY A 401 -30.74 3.24 29.08
N SER A 402 -30.92 3.64 30.35
CA SER A 402 -31.37 5.00 30.70
C SER A 402 -30.32 6.12 30.52
N GLY A 403 -29.26 5.91 29.74
CA GLY A 403 -28.24 6.94 29.47
C GLY A 403 -27.16 7.17 30.54
N LYS A 404 -27.18 6.46 31.69
CA LYS A 404 -26.22 6.67 32.80
C LYS A 404 -24.75 6.59 32.38
N THR A 405 -24.36 5.51 31.70
CA THR A 405 -22.99 5.32 31.24
C THR A 405 -22.61 6.39 30.22
N THR A 406 -23.54 6.72 29.31
CA THR A 406 -23.35 7.78 28.31
C THR A 406 -23.09 9.12 28.98
N LEU A 407 -23.89 9.51 29.98
CA LEU A 407 -23.74 10.76 30.73
C LEU A 407 -22.36 10.87 31.38
N VAL A 408 -21.86 9.79 31.99
CA VAL A 408 -20.51 9.74 32.59
C VAL A 408 -19.42 9.83 31.51
N SER A 409 -19.61 9.23 30.34
CA SER A 409 -18.66 9.30 29.22
C SER A 409 -18.52 10.70 28.59
N LEU A 410 -19.49 11.60 28.81
CA LEU A 410 -19.41 12.99 28.35
C LEU A 410 -18.40 13.83 29.17
N LEU A 411 -18.21 13.51 30.45
CA LEU A 411 -17.30 14.27 31.35
C LEU A 411 -15.83 14.27 30.87
N PRO A 412 -15.20 13.12 30.54
CA PRO A 412 -13.85 13.11 29.98
C PRO A 412 -13.80 13.49 28.49
N ARG A 413 -14.92 13.98 27.93
CA ARG A 413 -15.13 14.25 26.51
C ARG A 413 -14.73 13.07 25.62
N PHE A 414 -15.22 11.86 25.90
CA PHE A 414 -15.16 10.78 24.91
C PHE A 414 -16.17 11.00 23.77
N TYR A 415 -17.22 11.77 24.07
CA TYR A 415 -18.14 12.34 23.10
C TYR A 415 -18.45 13.77 23.54
N ASP A 416 -18.57 14.68 22.58
CA ASP A 416 -19.16 16.00 22.82
C ASP A 416 -20.69 15.92 22.82
N CYS A 417 -21.34 16.76 23.62
CA CYS A 417 -22.80 16.91 23.66
C CYS A 417 -23.34 17.43 22.31
N THR A 418 -24.55 17.02 21.96
CA THR A 418 -25.23 17.47 20.73
C THR A 418 -25.88 18.83 20.95
N GLU A 419 -26.52 19.01 22.12
CA GLU A 419 -27.07 20.29 22.57
C GLU A 419 -26.88 20.44 24.08
N GLY A 420 -27.02 21.66 24.59
CA GLY A 420 -26.69 22.01 25.97
C GLY A 420 -25.18 22.13 26.19
N GLU A 421 -24.78 22.24 27.45
CA GLU A 421 -23.38 22.46 27.81
C GLU A 421 -23.05 21.80 29.16
N ILE A 422 -21.81 21.33 29.30
CA ILE A 422 -21.27 20.87 30.58
C ILE A 422 -20.16 21.85 30.97
N ARG A 423 -20.20 22.36 32.20
CA ARG A 423 -19.21 23.31 32.71
C ARG A 423 -18.52 22.77 33.96
N ILE A 424 -17.22 23.04 34.08
CA ILE A 424 -16.46 22.82 35.32
C ILE A 424 -15.90 24.18 35.76
N ASN A 425 -16.18 24.57 37.00
CA ASN A 425 -15.84 25.88 37.56
C ASN A 425 -16.32 27.05 36.67
N GLY A 426 -17.50 26.91 36.08
CA GLY A 426 -18.13 27.93 35.22
C GLY A 426 -17.59 28.06 33.80
N SER A 427 -16.55 27.31 33.40
CA SER A 427 -16.11 27.25 31.98
C SER A 427 -16.55 25.95 31.31
N ALA A 428 -16.87 26.03 30.02
CA ALA A 428 -17.27 24.89 29.20
C ALA A 428 -16.19 23.81 29.16
N LEU A 429 -16.58 22.54 29.07
CA LEU A 429 -15.61 21.44 28.85
C LEU A 429 -14.78 21.63 27.56
N THR A 430 -15.36 22.27 26.54
CA THR A 430 -14.70 22.55 25.25
C THR A 430 -13.63 23.64 25.35
N ASP A 431 -13.66 24.46 26.40
CA ASP A 431 -12.65 25.51 26.61
C ASP A 431 -11.34 24.95 27.18
N TYR A 432 -11.39 23.78 27.82
CA TYR A 432 -10.23 23.14 28.43
C TYR A 432 -9.53 22.20 27.46
N SER A 433 -8.20 22.14 27.51
CA SER A 433 -7.46 21.14 26.74
C SER A 433 -7.82 19.73 27.22
N LEU A 434 -7.96 18.78 26.30
CA LEU A 434 -8.33 17.39 26.62
C LEU A 434 -7.36 16.75 27.60
N GLN A 435 -6.06 17.02 27.44
CA GLN A 435 -5.04 16.54 28.36
C GLN A 435 -5.28 17.05 29.79
N SER A 436 -5.55 18.36 29.95
CA SER A 436 -5.76 18.96 31.27
C SER A 436 -7.06 18.47 31.91
N LEU A 437 -8.13 18.33 31.12
CA LEU A 437 -9.41 17.81 31.58
C LEU A 437 -9.28 16.37 32.09
N ARG A 438 -8.71 15.49 31.26
CA ARG A 438 -8.57 14.06 31.58
C ARG A 438 -7.59 13.79 32.72
N HIS A 439 -6.61 14.68 32.95
CA HIS A 439 -5.70 14.56 34.10
C HIS A 439 -6.41 14.72 35.45
N GLN A 440 -7.52 15.45 35.51
CA GLN A 440 -8.30 15.64 36.75
C GLN A 440 -9.38 14.58 36.96
N ILE A 441 -9.62 13.69 35.99
CA ILE A 441 -10.71 12.71 36.02
C ILE A 441 -10.11 11.31 36.14
N ALA A 442 -10.49 10.60 37.20
CA ALA A 442 -10.22 9.17 37.33
C ALA A 442 -11.48 8.37 36.98
N VAL A 443 -11.36 7.40 36.07
CA VAL A 443 -12.46 6.52 35.66
C VAL A 443 -12.16 5.09 36.12
N VAL A 444 -13.09 4.51 36.88
CA VAL A 444 -13.08 3.09 37.23
C VAL A 444 -14.25 2.43 36.51
N SER A 445 -13.94 1.61 35.51
CA SER A 445 -14.95 0.93 34.69
C SER A 445 -15.29 -0.46 35.22
N GLN A 446 -16.41 -1.02 34.78
CA GLN A 446 -16.82 -2.39 35.13
C GLN A 446 -15.85 -3.45 34.57
N LYS A 447 -15.16 -3.15 33.46
CA LYS A 447 -14.18 -4.03 32.81
C LYS A 447 -12.82 -3.34 32.79
N VAL A 448 -11.98 -3.63 33.80
CA VAL A 448 -10.62 -3.10 33.87
C VAL A 448 -9.76 -3.81 32.83
N VAL A 449 -9.07 -3.03 31.99
CA VAL A 449 -8.03 -3.52 31.07
C VAL A 449 -6.68 -3.30 31.74
N LEU A 450 -5.92 -4.37 31.94
CA LEU A 450 -4.54 -4.31 32.42
C LEU A 450 -3.60 -4.50 31.24
N PHE A 451 -2.56 -3.67 31.16
CA PHE A 451 -1.51 -3.80 30.15
C PHE A 451 -0.40 -4.72 30.67
N SER A 452 0.11 -5.60 29.81
CA SER A 452 1.13 -6.62 30.13
C SER A 452 2.54 -6.15 29.82
#